data_AF-A0A7S2N0A8-F1
#
_entry.id   AF-A0A7S2N0A8-F1
#
_cell.length_a   1.000
_cell.length_b   1.000
_cell.length_c   1.000
_cell.angle_alpha   90.00
_cell.angle_beta   90.00
_cell.angle_gamma   90.00
#
_symmetry.space_group_name_H-M   'P 1'
#
loop_
_entity.id
_entity.type
_entity.pdbx_description
1 polymer ?
#
loop_
_entity_poly.entity_id
_entity_poly.type
_entity_poly.pdbx_seq_one_letter_code
_entity_poly.pdbx_strand_id
1 'polypeptide(L)'
;VDEDGKLIGNTSARDIKYAAIDEGRTAMDKDTLSYLASVRQSSPPPGKNERHPICCVHEDSTIRHLINLLAKTGYHRVFVVDQEMRPVGVISVADVIRFAMGTE
;
A
#
# COMPACT_ATOMS: atom_id res chain seq x y z
N VAL A 1 -3.68 -6.43 9.02
CA VAL A 1 -4.66 -5.79 9.91
C VAL A 1 -4.31 -6.14 11.34
N ASP A 2 -4.76 -5.39 12.34
CA ASP A 2 -4.66 -5.80 13.75
C ASP A 2 -5.73 -6.83 14.12
N GLU A 3 -5.81 -7.20 15.39
CA GLU A 3 -6.76 -8.18 15.93
C GLU A 3 -8.24 -7.74 15.78
N ASP A 4 -8.49 -6.42 15.73
CA ASP A 4 -9.82 -5.82 15.55
C ASP A 4 -10.18 -5.64 14.05
N GLY A 5 -9.29 -6.06 13.15
CA GLY A 5 -9.46 -5.96 11.69
C GLY A 5 -9.06 -4.61 11.10
N LYS A 6 -8.44 -3.70 11.86
CA LYS A 6 -8.06 -2.38 11.35
C LYS A 6 -6.82 -2.43 10.48
N LEU A 7 -6.78 -1.57 9.47
CA LEU A 7 -5.65 -1.45 8.57
C LEU A 7 -4.46 -0.76 9.27
N ILE A 8 -3.41 -1.54 9.55
CA ILE A 8 -2.18 -1.07 10.20
C ILE A 8 -0.96 -0.95 9.27
N GLY A 9 -1.06 -1.43 8.03
CA GLY A 9 0.07 -1.43 7.10
C GLY A 9 -0.23 -2.13 5.78
N ASN A 10 0.67 -1.95 4.82
CA ASN A 10 0.62 -2.60 3.51
C ASN A 10 2.02 -3.06 3.08
N THR A 11 2.04 -4.17 2.32
CA THR A 11 3.23 -4.68 1.64
C THR A 11 2.96 -4.83 0.14
N SER A 12 4.02 -4.82 -0.67
CA SER A 12 3.97 -4.81 -2.13
C SER A 12 5.14 -5.56 -2.74
N ALA A 13 5.11 -5.76 -4.06
CA ALA A 13 6.22 -6.36 -4.80
C ALA A 13 7.55 -5.62 -4.63
N ARG A 14 7.51 -4.32 -4.32
CA ARG A 14 8.72 -3.54 -4.09
C ARG A 14 9.39 -3.90 -2.76
N ASP A 15 8.59 -4.20 -1.74
CA ASP A 15 9.10 -4.66 -0.47
C ASP A 15 9.79 -6.01 -0.66
N ILE A 16 9.18 -6.92 -1.44
CA ILE A 16 9.76 -8.24 -1.77
C ILE A 16 11.12 -8.08 -2.44
N LYS A 17 11.21 -7.16 -3.39
CA LYS A 17 12.48 -6.85 -4.06
C LYS A 17 13.54 -6.37 -3.06
N TYR A 18 13.19 -5.46 -2.15
CA TYR A 18 14.16 -4.96 -1.17
C TYR A 18 14.61 -6.04 -0.20
N ALA A 19 13.68 -6.84 0.31
CA ALA A 19 14.00 -7.95 1.17
C ALA A 19 14.93 -8.99 0.51
N ALA A 20 14.68 -9.32 -0.76
CA ALA A 20 15.53 -10.25 -1.51
C ALA A 20 16.96 -9.70 -1.73
N ILE A 21 17.11 -8.37 -1.82
CA ILE A 21 18.40 -7.71 -2.02
C ILE A 21 19.16 -7.55 -0.71
N ASP A 22 18.48 -7.21 0.39
CA ASP A 22 19.09 -6.81 1.66
C ASP A 22 19.38 -8.01 2.57
N GLU A 23 18.49 -9.00 2.62
CA GLU A 23 18.52 -10.08 3.62
C GLU A 23 18.42 -11.51 3.01
N GLY A 24 18.23 -11.62 1.69
CA GLY A 24 18.18 -12.91 0.99
C GLY A 24 17.05 -13.83 1.48
N ARG A 25 17.33 -15.14 1.65
CA ARG A 25 16.33 -16.11 2.13
C ARG A 25 15.86 -15.85 3.57
N THR A 26 16.73 -15.28 4.41
CA THR A 26 16.46 -15.00 5.84
C THR A 26 15.29 -14.03 6.05
N ALA A 27 15.02 -13.16 5.07
CA ALA A 27 13.88 -12.25 5.12
C ALA A 27 12.52 -12.97 5.06
N MET A 28 12.49 -14.16 4.46
CA MET A 28 11.25 -14.93 4.23
C MET A 28 10.76 -15.65 5.49
N ASP A 29 11.61 -15.77 6.52
CA ASP A 29 11.27 -16.41 7.80
C ASP A 29 10.66 -15.43 8.82
N LYS A 30 10.60 -14.13 8.49
CA LYS A 30 9.98 -13.09 9.32
C LYS A 30 8.47 -13.05 9.14
N ASP A 31 7.74 -12.70 10.20
CA ASP A 31 6.32 -12.33 10.06
C ASP A 31 6.20 -11.03 9.23
N THR A 32 5.03 -10.82 8.62
CA THR A 32 4.81 -9.70 7.69
C THR A 32 5.04 -8.33 8.34
N LEU A 33 4.75 -8.15 9.63
CA LEU A 33 4.91 -6.87 10.30
C LEU A 33 6.38 -6.60 10.61
N SER A 34 7.10 -7.57 11.16
CA SER A 34 8.56 -7.49 11.38
C SER A 34 9.31 -7.28 10.08
N TYR A 35 8.88 -7.97 9.01
CA TYR A 35 9.37 -7.80 7.66
C TYR A 35 9.15 -6.37 7.14
N LEU A 36 7.94 -5.83 7.28
CA LEU A 36 7.63 -4.47 6.85
C LEU A 36 8.44 -3.44 7.64
N ALA A 37 8.62 -3.66 8.94
CA ALA A 37 9.45 -2.82 9.78
C ALA A 37 10.91 -2.83 9.30
N SER A 38 11.49 -4.00 9.00
CA SER A 38 12.87 -4.07 8.52
C SER A 38 13.04 -3.42 7.15
N VAL A 39 12.17 -3.72 6.18
CA VAL A 39 12.25 -3.16 4.82
C VAL A 39 12.05 -1.64 4.79
N ARG A 40 11.24 -1.09 5.70
CA ARG A 40 10.99 0.36 5.79
C ARG A 40 12.07 1.11 6.58
N GLN A 41 12.75 0.43 7.51
CA GLN A 41 13.91 0.98 8.23
C GLN A 41 15.19 0.94 7.40
N SER A 42 15.31 0.00 6.45
CA SER A 42 16.29 0.06 5.37
C SER A 42 16.00 1.32 4.54
N SER A 43 16.68 2.42 4.86
CA SER A 43 16.44 3.73 4.24
C SER A 43 16.26 3.60 2.73
N PRO A 44 15.20 4.18 2.13
CA PRO A 44 15.12 4.24 0.68
C PRO A 44 16.40 4.93 0.17
N PRO A 45 16.93 4.53 -1.00
CA PRO A 45 18.10 5.18 -1.58
C PRO A 45 17.87 6.70 -1.61
N PRO A 46 18.87 7.53 -1.25
CA PRO A 46 18.72 8.98 -1.26
C PRO A 46 18.15 9.45 -2.60
N GLY A 47 17.09 10.26 -2.54
CA GLY A 47 16.35 10.74 -3.73
C GLY A 47 15.04 10.01 -4.07
N LYS A 48 14.56 9.07 -3.24
CA LYS A 48 13.23 8.44 -3.41
C LYS A 48 12.29 8.83 -2.28
N ASN A 49 11.20 9.54 -2.64
CA ASN A 49 10.14 10.09 -1.78
C ASN A 49 9.91 9.31 -0.48
N GLU A 50 9.93 10.02 0.65
CA GLU A 50 9.34 9.58 1.91
C GLU A 50 7.92 9.10 1.65
N ARG A 51 7.68 7.80 1.86
CA ARG A 51 6.38 7.18 1.59
C ARG A 51 5.66 6.96 2.90
N HIS A 52 4.43 7.49 2.96
CA HIS A 52 3.56 7.36 4.12
C HIS A 52 3.25 5.88 4.41
N PRO A 53 3.29 5.46 5.69
CA PRO A 53 3.27 4.06 6.10
C PRO A 53 1.97 3.31 5.79
N ILE A 54 0.88 4.04 5.50
CA ILE A 54 -0.43 3.48 5.15
C ILE A 54 -1.02 4.34 4.03
N CYS A 55 -1.50 3.70 2.96
CA CYS A 55 -2.28 4.36 1.91
C CYS A 55 -3.66 3.75 1.83
N CYS A 56 -4.64 4.51 2.30
CA CYS A 56 -6.05 4.17 2.24
C CYS A 56 -6.89 5.41 1.94
N VAL A 57 -8.13 5.17 1.50
CA VAL A 57 -9.20 6.17 1.43
C VAL A 57 -10.43 5.61 2.14
N HIS A 58 -11.30 6.48 2.63
CA HIS A 58 -12.58 6.06 3.19
C HIS A 58 -13.57 5.72 2.06
N GLU A 59 -14.53 4.83 2.29
CA GLU A 59 -15.51 4.38 1.28
C GLU A 59 -16.39 5.50 0.70
N ASP A 60 -16.58 6.60 1.44
CA ASP A 60 -17.28 7.81 0.97
C ASP A 60 -16.38 8.79 0.19
N SER A 61 -15.09 8.47 0.03
CA SER A 61 -14.14 9.35 -0.65
C SER A 61 -14.41 9.42 -2.15
N THR A 62 -14.35 10.63 -2.70
CA THR A 62 -14.54 10.83 -4.15
C THR A 62 -13.43 10.15 -4.96
N ILE A 63 -13.76 9.71 -6.18
CA ILE A 63 -12.78 9.19 -7.16
C ILE A 63 -11.66 10.21 -7.44
N ARG A 64 -11.97 11.51 -7.44
CA ARG A 64 -10.96 12.57 -7.58
C ARG A 64 -9.92 12.52 -6.46
N HIS A 65 -10.35 12.30 -5.22
CA HIS A 65 -9.43 12.19 -4.09
C HIS A 65 -8.52 10.97 -4.25
N LEU A 66 -9.10 9.81 -4.61
CA LEU A 66 -8.34 8.59 -4.87
C LEU A 66 -7.30 8.76 -6.00
N ILE A 67 -7.68 9.39 -7.12
CA ILE A 67 -6.76 9.67 -8.24
C ILE A 67 -5.61 10.57 -7.78
N ASN A 68 -5.91 11.64 -7.05
CA ASN A 68 -4.89 12.54 -6.53
C ASN A 68 -3.93 11.83 -5.57
N LEU A 69 -4.45 10.92 -4.73
CA LEU A 69 -3.63 10.13 -3.82
C LEU A 69 -2.70 9.19 -4.57
N LEU A 70 -3.21 8.44 -5.55
CA LEU A 70 -2.41 7.55 -6.41
C LEU A 70 -1.31 8.35 -7.15
N ALA A 71 -1.67 9.49 -7.75
CA ALA A 71 -0.74 10.33 -8.49
C ALA A 71 0.37 10.92 -7.62
N LYS A 72 0.04 11.42 -6.42
CA LYS A 72 1.03 12.04 -5.51
C LYS A 72 1.97 11.01 -4.87
N THR A 73 1.45 9.83 -4.55
CA THR A 73 2.22 8.79 -3.83
C THR A 73 3.02 7.89 -4.77
N GLY A 74 2.58 7.76 -6.03
CA GLY A 74 3.08 6.74 -6.96
C GLY A 74 2.78 5.33 -6.46
N TYR A 75 1.71 5.15 -5.69
CA TYR A 75 1.17 3.83 -5.37
C TYR A 75 0.31 3.33 -6.54
N HIS A 76 0.30 2.01 -6.73
CA HIS A 76 -0.49 1.37 -7.80
C HIS A 76 -1.90 0.98 -7.34
N ARG A 77 -2.12 0.95 -6.04
CA ARG A 77 -3.38 0.54 -5.41
C ARG A 77 -3.53 1.22 -4.06
N VAL A 78 -4.77 1.40 -3.65
CA VAL A 78 -5.17 1.99 -2.37
C VAL A 78 -6.21 1.09 -1.73
N PHE A 79 -6.12 0.90 -0.41
CA PHE A 79 -7.18 0.23 0.34
C PHE A 79 -8.36 1.17 0.57
N VAL A 80 -9.58 0.67 0.39
CA VAL A 80 -10.80 1.36 0.81
C VAL A 80 -11.14 0.88 2.21
N VAL A 81 -11.36 1.80 3.14
CA VAL A 81 -11.68 1.50 4.54
C VAL A 81 -13.04 2.07 4.95
N ASP A 82 -13.67 1.41 5.92
CA ASP A 82 -14.86 1.94 6.61
C ASP A 82 -14.48 2.95 7.71
N GLN A 83 -15.49 3.43 8.44
CA GLN A 83 -15.35 4.39 9.54
C GLN A 83 -14.52 3.84 10.72
N GLU A 84 -14.45 2.52 10.87
CA GLU A 84 -13.69 1.84 11.92
C GLU A 84 -12.26 1.48 11.46
N MET A 85 -11.81 1.99 10.30
CA MET A 85 -10.53 1.71 9.66
C MET A 85 -10.36 0.24 9.21
N ARG A 86 -11.45 -0.51 9.06
CA ARG A 86 -11.39 -1.87 8.51
C ARG A 86 -11.37 -1.80 6.99
N PRO A 87 -10.46 -2.51 6.30
CA PRO A 87 -10.43 -2.54 4.85
C PRO A 87 -11.64 -3.28 4.30
N VAL A 88 -12.46 -2.57 3.51
CA VAL A 88 -13.65 -3.09 2.84
C VAL A 88 -13.43 -3.35 1.35
N GLY A 89 -12.31 -2.88 0.80
CA GLY A 89 -11.96 -3.10 -0.60
C GLY A 89 -10.56 -2.62 -0.98
N VAL A 90 -10.23 -2.78 -2.26
CA VAL A 90 -9.01 -2.27 -2.86
C VAL A 90 -9.33 -1.72 -4.25
N ILE A 91 -8.76 -0.56 -4.59
CA ILE A 91 -8.88 0.03 -5.91
C ILE A 91 -7.48 0.22 -6.47
N SER A 92 -7.25 -0.29 -7.69
CA SER A 92 -6.01 -0.12 -8.43
C SER A 92 -6.12 1.00 -9.47
N VAL A 93 -4.97 1.47 -9.96
CA VAL A 93 -4.92 2.37 -11.13
C VAL A 93 -5.63 1.75 -12.34
N ALA A 94 -5.54 0.42 -12.52
CA ALA A 94 -6.21 -0.27 -13.62
C ALA A 94 -7.74 -0.21 -13.50
N ASP A 95 -8.29 -0.31 -12.29
CA ASP A 95 -9.73 -0.18 -12.05
C ASP A 95 -10.22 1.23 -12.39
N VAL A 96 -9.45 2.25 -12.02
CA VAL A 96 -9.75 3.65 -12.36
C VAL A 96 -9.74 3.87 -13.88
N ILE A 97 -8.76 3.31 -14.58
CA ILE A 97 -8.66 3.41 -16.04
C ILE A 97 -9.84 2.69 -16.69
N ARG A 98 -10.15 1.46 -16.26
CA ARG A 98 -11.27 0.66 -16.75
C ARG A 98 -12.59 1.43 -16.59
N PHE A 99 -12.84 1.99 -15.41
CA PHE A 99 -13.99 2.85 -15.14
C PHE A 99 -14.02 4.08 -16.06
N ALA A 100 -12.89 4.77 -16.24
CA ALA A 100 -12.81 5.95 -17.10
C ALA A 100 -13.01 5.63 -18.59
N MET A 101 -12.69 4.41 -19.02
CA MET A 101 -12.89 3.92 -20.39
C MET A 101 -14.29 3.38 -20.63
N GLY A 102 -15.13 3.26 -19.60
CA GLY A 102 -16.48 2.68 -19.72
C GLY A 102 -16.46 1.18 -20.03
N THR A 103 -15.35 0.50 -19.79
CA THR A 103 -15.28 -0.97 -19.83
C THR A 103 -15.66 -1.47 -18.43
N GLU A 104 -16.64 -2.39 -18.33
CA GLU A 104 -17.09 -2.93 -17.03
C GLU A 104 -16.02 -3.83 -16.40
#